data_AF-A0A6W0CET1-F1
#
_entry.id   AF-A0A6W0CET1-F1
#
_cell.length_a   1.000
_cell.length_b   1.000
_cell.length_c   1.000
_cell.angle_alpha   90.00
_cell.angle_beta   90.00
_cell.angle_gamma   90.00
#
_symmetry.space_group_name_H-M   'P 1'
#
loop_
_entity.id
_entity.type
_entity.pdbx_description
1 polymer ?
#
loop_
_entity_poly.entity_id
_entity_poly.type
_entity_poly.pdbx_seq_one_letter_code
_entity_poly.pdbx_strand_id
1 'polypeptide(L)'
;FCTAVGVDHSMETLLRTDPEKYGYQAGLSRLQRFLSKIQYDWSLRDYIGRKVFEGGYVRLQPNIFSSSLTERLFHACCSLDYVEARRAAEHRRKLLSGEVDDTAYNRRMAEPQFRLVQEANVIHVDFLWSLHCFNPRPFRAIEIYRRVWEEADLDLLEDEPDMQPVPRTPMPAPLWMKLPGGRFGTAYDGLTDTLPLMTYFDGQADPRASRSLKTGESSSVVVAFEEEDELTVEEDTASWIIWHEYDGLRQRIADGEFTPTTAAQYLLRYGAVRISKGKGAVYHRLAQRGQTFSRLGIGDRVSLPELVASRRFKILSDSAYRQVVARKLRGQIKKFRFWACVAACVQLHVHNKTALGERILTLLEGEREQQQGAIQAKLKAGMMDAVLTLCNQRLRVKENTNQPEEFRYYRAVRARFMRHLSECLKPENGGVIRDVIWELRVLSSAHGTTKTGFYYVDSNRPTAKGLLNRLLMRMVRQVV
;
A
#
# COMPACT_ATOMS: atom_id res chain seq x y z
N PHE A 1 22.15 4.48 15.36
CA PHE A 1 23.47 4.13 15.91
C PHE A 1 24.48 4.02 14.78
N CYS A 2 25.57 4.79 14.83
CA CYS A 2 26.58 4.82 13.77
C CYS A 2 27.65 3.76 14.05
N THR A 3 27.87 2.82 13.14
CA THR A 3 28.98 1.83 13.20
C THR A 3 30.16 2.24 12.33
N ALA A 4 30.12 3.42 11.70
CA ALA A 4 31.15 3.87 10.76
C ALA A 4 32.54 4.03 11.40
N VAL A 5 32.62 4.22 12.72
CA VAL A 5 33.86 4.44 13.47
C VAL A 5 34.37 3.15 14.16
N GLY A 6 33.68 2.01 14.00
CA GLY A 6 34.01 0.77 14.72
C GLY A 6 33.52 0.78 16.18
N VAL A 7 34.28 0.16 17.10
CA VAL A 7 33.98 0.16 18.54
C VAL A 7 34.31 1.53 19.12
N ASP A 8 33.34 2.15 19.82
CA ASP A 8 33.51 3.48 20.42
C ASP A 8 34.29 3.40 21.74
N HIS A 9 35.63 3.30 21.64
CA HIS A 9 36.53 3.29 22.78
C HIS A 9 36.46 4.57 23.63
N SER A 10 36.02 5.68 23.05
CA SER A 10 35.89 6.95 23.80
C SER A 10 34.73 6.86 24.78
N MET A 11 33.60 6.29 24.35
CA MET A 11 32.44 6.02 25.19
C MET A 11 32.75 5.03 26.32
N GLU A 12 33.48 3.95 26.01
CA GLU A 12 33.92 2.98 27.03
C GLU A 12 34.82 3.63 28.09
N THR A 13 35.69 4.53 27.66
CA THR A 13 36.57 5.28 28.58
C THR A 13 35.76 6.20 29.47
N LEU A 14 34.75 6.92 28.94
CA LEU A 14 33.88 7.79 29.73
C LEU A 14 33.08 7.01 30.78
N LEU A 15 32.52 5.87 30.39
CA LEU A 15 31.77 4.99 31.30
C LEU A 15 32.65 4.43 32.43
N ARG A 16 33.93 4.14 32.15
CA ARG A 16 34.89 3.67 33.16
C ARG A 16 35.38 4.78 34.09
N THR A 17 35.57 5.99 33.55
CA THR A 17 36.22 7.09 34.28
C THR A 17 35.24 7.85 35.17
N ASP A 18 34.00 8.01 34.73
CA ASP A 18 33.01 8.85 35.41
C ASP A 18 31.60 8.22 35.35
N PRO A 19 31.40 7.08 36.05
CA PRO A 19 30.19 6.26 35.95
C PRO A 19 28.95 6.98 36.50
N GLU A 20 29.11 7.85 37.50
CA GLU A 20 28.01 8.66 38.03
C GLU A 20 27.46 9.61 36.96
N LYS A 21 28.36 10.19 36.16
CA LYS A 21 27.99 11.18 35.15
C LYS A 21 27.46 10.57 33.86
N TYR A 22 28.04 9.47 33.39
CA TYR A 22 27.75 8.90 32.07
C TYR A 22 27.05 7.53 32.13
N GLY A 23 26.80 6.97 33.31
CA GLY A 23 26.28 5.61 33.49
C GLY A 23 24.97 5.33 32.73
N TYR A 24 24.11 6.33 32.53
CA TYR A 24 22.90 6.21 31.73
C TYR A 24 23.16 5.79 30.26
N GLN A 25 24.36 6.02 29.73
CA GLN A 25 24.73 5.67 28.35
C GLN A 25 25.17 4.21 28.18
N ALA A 26 25.34 3.45 29.27
CA ALA A 26 25.86 2.09 29.21
C ALA A 26 25.04 1.16 28.30
N GLY A 27 23.71 1.27 28.34
CA GLY A 27 22.81 0.49 27.50
C GLY A 27 22.91 0.86 26.01
N LEU A 28 23.06 2.15 25.69
CA LEU A 28 23.25 2.62 24.31
C LEU A 28 24.59 2.13 23.72
N SER A 29 25.65 2.14 24.53
CA SER A 29 26.95 1.58 24.16
C SER A 29 26.86 0.08 23.90
N ARG A 30 26.14 -0.67 24.75
CA ARG A 30 25.90 -2.11 24.55
C ARG A 30 25.13 -2.39 23.24
N LEU A 31 24.07 -1.64 22.95
CA LEU A 31 23.32 -1.77 21.71
C LEU A 31 24.18 -1.50 20.47
N GLN A 32 25.06 -0.50 20.52
CA GLN A 32 26.02 -0.22 19.45
C GLN A 32 27.02 -1.38 19.26
N ARG A 33 27.60 -1.90 20.35
CA ARG A 33 28.55 -3.03 20.30
C ARG A 33 27.89 -4.29 19.76
N PHE A 34 26.66 -4.59 20.18
CA PHE A 34 25.85 -5.68 19.63
C PHE A 34 25.70 -5.56 18.11
N LEU A 35 25.27 -4.39 17.61
CA LEU A 35 25.14 -4.14 16.16
C LEU A 35 26.47 -4.29 15.41
N SER A 36 27.58 -3.86 16.01
CA SER A 36 28.93 -3.99 15.44
C SER A 36 29.35 -5.46 15.32
N LYS A 37 29.08 -6.27 16.35
CA LYS A 37 29.44 -7.70 16.38
C LYS A 37 28.69 -8.53 15.34
N ILE A 38 27.42 -8.19 15.05
CA ILE A 38 26.57 -8.96 14.14
C ILE A 38 26.55 -8.45 12.68
N GLN A 39 27.19 -7.31 12.37
CA GLN A 39 27.00 -6.64 11.08
C GLN A 39 27.36 -7.51 9.86
N TYR A 40 28.32 -8.43 10.01
CA TYR A 40 28.76 -9.35 8.96
C TYR A 40 28.13 -10.74 9.06
N ASP A 41 27.18 -10.94 9.98
CA ASP A 41 26.42 -12.17 10.06
C ASP A 41 25.31 -12.17 9.01
N TRP A 42 25.48 -13.00 7.98
CA TRP A 42 24.48 -13.18 6.93
C TRP A 42 23.33 -14.10 7.34
N SER A 43 23.50 -14.89 8.41
CA SER A 43 22.47 -15.82 8.90
C SER A 43 21.33 -15.09 9.60
N LEU A 44 21.61 -13.93 10.19
CA LEU A 44 20.63 -13.08 10.87
C LEU A 44 19.83 -12.18 9.93
N ARG A 45 19.94 -12.40 8.61
CA ARG A 45 19.34 -11.57 7.57
C ARG A 45 18.29 -12.32 6.78
N ASP A 46 17.22 -11.62 6.44
CA ASP A 46 16.26 -12.10 5.46
C ASP A 46 16.88 -12.05 4.05
N TYR A 47 16.66 -13.12 3.30
CA TYR A 47 17.18 -13.33 1.96
C TYR A 47 16.18 -12.97 0.86
N ILE A 48 14.96 -12.56 1.20
CA ILE A 48 13.87 -12.37 0.24
C ILE A 48 14.02 -11.06 -0.56
N GLY A 49 14.02 -11.18 -1.89
CA GLY A 49 14.07 -10.05 -2.81
C GLY A 49 12.74 -9.30 -2.97
N ARG A 50 12.85 -7.98 -3.16
CA ARG A 50 11.69 -7.07 -3.27
C ARG A 50 11.14 -6.88 -4.68
N LYS A 51 11.92 -7.25 -5.70
CA LYS A 51 11.64 -6.96 -7.12
C LYS A 51 11.41 -8.25 -7.89
N VAL A 52 10.38 -8.25 -8.74
CA VAL A 52 10.20 -9.27 -9.77
C VAL A 52 11.02 -8.87 -10.99
N PHE A 53 11.87 -9.77 -11.43
CA PHE A 53 12.71 -9.63 -12.61
C PHE A 53 12.14 -10.46 -13.77
N GLU A 54 12.83 -10.38 -14.89
CA GLU A 54 12.45 -10.96 -16.16
C GLU A 54 12.08 -12.44 -16.04
N GLY A 55 10.92 -12.82 -16.57
CA GLY A 55 10.44 -14.21 -16.50
C GLY A 55 9.83 -14.60 -15.15
N GLY A 56 9.54 -13.62 -14.28
CA GLY A 56 8.87 -13.86 -13.00
C GLY A 56 9.82 -14.36 -11.91
N TYR A 57 11.10 -14.00 -12.00
CA TYR A 57 12.12 -14.42 -11.04
C TYR A 57 12.32 -13.37 -9.94
N VAL A 58 12.60 -13.82 -8.72
CA VAL A 58 12.99 -12.98 -7.60
C VAL A 58 14.40 -13.36 -7.17
N ARG A 59 15.21 -12.34 -6.86
CA ARG A 59 16.56 -12.51 -6.34
C ARG A 59 16.48 -12.90 -4.87
N LEU A 60 17.11 -14.01 -4.50
CA LEU A 60 17.30 -14.47 -3.13
C LEU A 60 18.74 -14.16 -2.72
N GLN A 61 18.91 -13.25 -1.77
CA GLN A 61 20.21 -12.86 -1.25
C GLN A 61 20.03 -12.13 0.10
N PRO A 62 20.87 -12.41 1.12
CA PRO A 62 20.80 -11.72 2.41
C PRO A 62 20.85 -10.19 2.25
N ASN A 63 19.89 -9.46 2.79
CA ASN A 63 19.83 -8.00 2.62
C ASN A 63 19.52 -7.28 3.94
N ILE A 64 18.28 -7.39 4.41
CA ILE A 64 17.81 -6.78 5.65
C ILE A 64 17.95 -7.76 6.82
N PHE A 65 17.97 -7.26 8.05
CA PHE A 65 17.87 -8.14 9.24
C PHE A 65 16.56 -8.91 9.22
N SER A 66 16.59 -10.13 9.77
CA SER A 66 15.43 -11.01 9.97
C SER A 66 14.42 -10.39 10.95
N SER A 67 13.17 -10.81 10.87
CA SER A 67 12.07 -10.43 11.76
C SER A 67 12.39 -10.74 13.21
N SER A 68 12.97 -11.90 13.50
CA SER A 68 13.39 -12.25 14.86
C SER A 68 14.43 -11.27 15.40
N LEU A 69 15.44 -10.91 14.60
CA LEU A 69 16.45 -9.95 15.01
C LEU A 69 15.88 -8.53 15.13
N THR A 70 15.04 -8.09 14.21
CA THR A 70 14.40 -6.77 14.32
C THR A 70 13.45 -6.69 15.50
N GLU A 71 12.79 -7.80 15.85
CA GLU A 71 11.92 -7.91 17.01
C GLU A 71 12.74 -7.74 18.29
N ARG A 72 13.86 -8.48 18.38
CA ARG A 72 14.81 -8.37 19.49
C ARG A 72 15.39 -6.97 19.64
N LEU A 73 15.82 -6.35 18.53
CA LEU A 73 16.35 -4.98 18.55
C LEU A 73 15.30 -3.96 18.98
N PHE A 74 14.04 -4.12 18.54
CA PHE A 74 12.94 -3.27 18.97
C PHE A 74 12.64 -3.46 20.47
N HIS A 75 12.61 -4.70 20.95
CA HIS A 75 12.45 -5.03 22.37
C HIS A 75 13.57 -4.42 23.22
N ALA A 76 14.82 -4.51 22.76
CA ALA A 76 15.95 -3.89 23.43
C ALA A 76 15.84 -2.37 23.49
N CYS A 77 15.45 -1.70 22.40
CA CYS A 77 15.21 -0.25 22.42
C CYS A 77 14.13 0.14 23.43
N CYS A 78 13.01 -0.60 23.49
CA CYS A 78 11.95 -0.34 24.47
C CYS A 78 12.44 -0.56 25.91
N SER A 79 13.21 -1.63 26.13
CA SER A 79 13.77 -1.99 27.44
C SER A 79 14.74 -0.93 27.96
N LEU A 80 15.58 -0.37 27.08
CA LEU A 80 16.49 0.72 27.43
C LEU A 80 15.74 1.99 27.84
N ASP A 81 14.66 2.34 27.13
CA ASP A 81 13.82 3.49 27.49
C ASP A 81 13.14 3.28 28.84
N TYR A 82 12.65 2.08 29.11
CA TYR A 82 12.04 1.74 30.40
C TYR A 82 13.03 1.89 31.56
N VAL A 83 14.24 1.32 31.41
CA VAL A 83 15.29 1.41 32.44
C VAL A 83 15.69 2.87 32.67
N GLU A 84 15.83 3.66 31.61
CA GLU A 84 16.15 5.09 31.72
C GLU A 84 15.04 5.89 32.40
N ALA A 85 13.77 5.60 32.09
CA ALA A 85 12.63 6.22 32.76
C ALA A 85 12.57 5.85 34.26
N ARG A 86 12.85 4.59 34.61
CA ARG A 86 12.92 4.14 36.01
C ARG A 86 14.06 4.83 36.77
N ARG A 87 15.25 4.92 36.18
CA ARG A 87 16.38 5.66 36.74
C ARG A 87 16.02 7.13 36.95
N ALA A 88 15.37 7.78 35.98
CA ALA A 88 14.92 9.17 36.09
C ALA A 88 13.95 9.37 37.26
N ALA A 89 12.95 8.49 37.36
CA ALA A 89 11.95 8.54 38.42
C ALA A 89 12.57 8.31 39.81
N GLU A 90 13.52 7.38 39.92
CA GLU A 90 14.24 7.15 41.17
C GLU A 90 15.09 8.36 41.56
N HIS A 91 15.83 8.96 40.62
CA HIS A 91 16.63 10.16 40.87
C HIS A 91 15.74 11.35 41.27
N ARG A 92 14.60 11.51 40.61
CA ARG A 92 13.58 12.51 40.97
C ARG A 92 13.05 12.30 42.39
N ARG A 93 12.78 11.05 42.78
CA ARG A 93 12.36 10.71 44.15
C ARG A 93 13.43 11.15 45.16
N LYS A 94 14.70 10.82 44.91
CA LYS A 94 15.84 11.17 45.77
C LYS A 94 15.99 12.68 45.93
N LEU A 95 15.88 13.42 44.82
CA LEU A 95 15.89 14.88 44.78
C LEU A 95 14.75 15.48 45.63
N LEU A 96 13.52 14.97 45.48
CA LEU A 96 12.36 15.44 46.25
C LEU A 96 12.46 15.10 47.75
N SER A 97 13.07 13.97 48.11
CA SER A 97 13.30 13.59 49.51
C SER A 97 14.47 14.33 50.17
N GLY A 98 15.28 15.06 49.40
CA GLY A 98 16.50 15.72 49.89
C GLY A 98 17.68 14.77 50.14
N GLU A 99 17.62 13.51 49.66
CA GLU A 99 18.76 12.57 49.69
C GLU A 99 19.91 13.03 48.77
N VAL A 100 19.59 13.87 47.78
CA VAL A 100 20.51 14.42 46.79
C VAL A 100 20.33 15.93 46.73
N ASP A 101 21.44 16.66 46.69
CA ASP A 101 21.41 18.13 46.65
C ASP A 101 20.68 18.67 45.41
N ASP A 102 19.94 19.76 45.60
CA ASP A 102 19.23 20.43 44.52
C ASP A 102 20.17 21.27 43.64
N THR A 103 20.90 20.57 42.78
CA THR A 103 21.81 21.17 41.79
C THR A 103 21.20 21.10 40.38
N ALA A 104 21.64 21.98 39.48
CA ALA A 104 21.22 21.96 38.07
C ALA A 104 21.47 20.60 37.39
N TYR A 105 22.56 19.92 37.77
CA TYR A 105 22.87 18.57 37.29
C TYR A 105 21.84 17.54 37.79
N ASN A 106 21.48 17.57 39.08
CA ASN A 106 20.52 16.63 39.65
C ASN A 106 19.10 16.86 39.16
N ARG A 107 18.69 18.12 38.91
CA ARG A 107 17.43 18.44 38.24
C ARG A 107 17.38 17.85 36.84
N ARG A 108 18.46 17.99 36.07
CA ARG A 108 18.56 17.36 34.74
C ARG A 108 18.47 15.84 34.83
N MET A 109 19.18 15.21 35.76
CA MET A 109 19.15 13.75 35.95
C MET A 109 17.80 13.24 36.49
N ALA A 110 16.94 14.09 37.03
CA ALA A 110 15.57 13.74 37.41
C ALA A 110 14.62 13.56 36.20
N GLU A 111 15.11 13.76 34.97
CA GLU A 111 14.40 13.50 33.72
C GLU A 111 15.11 12.41 32.90
N PRO A 112 14.37 11.65 32.06
CA PRO A 112 14.99 10.72 31.12
C PRO A 112 15.94 11.45 30.17
N GLN A 113 17.20 11.01 30.09
CA GLN A 113 18.22 11.61 29.23
C GLN A 113 18.05 11.23 27.75
N PHE A 114 17.36 10.13 27.49
CA PHE A 114 17.01 9.70 26.14
C PHE A 114 15.67 8.97 26.14
N ARG A 115 15.04 8.95 24.97
CA ARG A 115 13.88 8.11 24.63
C ARG A 115 13.99 7.72 23.16
N LEU A 116 14.22 6.45 22.88
CA LEU A 116 14.41 5.89 21.54
C LEU A 116 13.09 5.61 20.83
N VAL A 117 12.10 5.12 21.57
CA VAL A 117 10.81 4.63 21.08
C VAL A 117 9.69 5.39 21.78
N GLN A 118 8.97 6.19 20.98
CA GLN A 118 7.70 6.80 21.35
C GLN A 118 6.55 5.93 20.85
N GLU A 119 5.35 6.15 21.37
CA GLU A 119 4.12 5.44 21.04
C GLU A 119 3.84 5.49 19.52
N ALA A 120 4.05 6.65 18.90
CA ALA A 120 3.93 6.79 17.44
C ALA A 120 4.93 5.90 16.68
N ASN A 121 6.15 5.72 17.19
CA ASN A 121 7.14 4.82 16.60
C ASN A 121 6.71 3.35 16.71
N VAL A 122 6.03 2.97 17.80
CA VAL A 122 5.49 1.61 18.00
C VAL A 122 4.48 1.29 16.89
N ILE A 123 3.49 2.16 16.69
CA ILE A 123 2.48 1.98 15.63
C ILE A 123 3.10 2.00 14.24
N HIS A 124 4.09 2.87 14.01
CA HIS A 124 4.81 2.91 12.75
C HIS A 124 5.53 1.58 12.46
N VAL A 125 6.27 1.06 13.43
CA VAL A 125 6.98 -0.23 13.31
C VAL A 125 5.98 -1.36 13.08
N ASP A 126 4.90 -1.39 13.85
CA ASP A 126 3.87 -2.41 13.71
C ASP A 126 3.22 -2.39 12.33
N PHE A 127 2.89 -1.20 11.83
CA PHE A 127 2.33 -1.01 10.49
C PHE A 127 3.26 -1.58 9.42
N LEU A 128 4.56 -1.31 9.47
CA LEU A 128 5.53 -1.81 8.50
C LEU A 128 5.72 -3.33 8.60
N TRP A 129 5.77 -3.89 9.81
CA TRP A 129 5.86 -5.33 10.03
C TRP A 129 4.64 -6.06 9.48
N SER A 130 3.46 -5.54 9.79
CA SER A 130 2.16 -6.01 9.32
C SER A 130 2.03 -5.94 7.80
N LEU A 131 2.43 -4.81 7.19
CA LEU A 131 2.41 -4.60 5.74
C LEU A 131 3.33 -5.57 5.00
N HIS A 132 4.53 -5.83 5.54
CA HIS A 132 5.46 -6.76 4.93
C HIS A 132 5.14 -8.23 5.21
N CYS A 133 4.13 -8.51 6.06
CA CYS A 133 3.89 -9.82 6.65
C CYS A 133 5.19 -10.40 7.24
N PHE A 134 6.01 -9.51 7.80
CA PHE A 134 7.34 -9.84 8.28
C PHE A 134 7.26 -10.69 9.54
N ASN A 135 6.32 -10.34 10.41
CA ASN A 135 5.90 -11.17 11.52
C ASN A 135 4.58 -11.88 11.18
N PRO A 136 4.43 -13.19 11.46
CA PRO A 136 3.15 -13.87 11.32
C PRO A 136 2.10 -13.39 12.33
N ARG A 137 2.52 -12.82 13.47
CA ARG A 137 1.60 -12.31 14.49
C ARG A 137 1.27 -10.83 14.21
N PRO A 138 -0.02 -10.46 14.09
CA PRO A 138 -0.42 -9.05 13.99
C PRO A 138 -0.17 -8.32 15.31
N PHE A 139 0.04 -7.00 15.25
CA PHE A 139 0.20 -6.13 16.43
C PHE A 139 1.36 -6.50 17.38
N ARG A 140 2.39 -7.19 16.85
CA ARG A 140 3.51 -7.69 17.66
C ARG A 140 4.35 -6.58 18.28
N ALA A 141 4.54 -5.44 17.62
CA ALA A 141 5.32 -4.35 18.20
C ALA A 141 4.59 -3.72 19.39
N ILE A 142 3.25 -3.59 19.30
CA ILE A 142 2.41 -3.13 20.41
C ILE A 142 2.50 -4.09 21.59
N GLU A 143 2.43 -5.40 21.33
CA GLU A 143 2.56 -6.43 22.36
C GLU A 143 3.86 -6.30 23.15
N ILE A 144 5.00 -6.18 22.44
CA ILE A 144 6.32 -6.06 23.06
C ILE A 144 6.41 -4.79 23.88
N TYR A 145 5.92 -3.68 23.34
CA TYR A 145 5.93 -2.40 24.04
C TYR A 145 5.15 -2.48 25.35
N ARG A 146 3.92 -3.04 25.34
CA ARG A 146 3.14 -3.18 26.59
C ARG A 146 3.81 -4.10 27.60
N ARG A 147 4.32 -5.25 27.19
CA ARG A 147 5.03 -6.17 28.10
C ARG A 147 6.21 -5.50 28.81
N VAL A 148 6.99 -4.70 28.09
CA VAL A 148 8.10 -3.94 28.69
C VAL A 148 7.60 -2.97 29.76
N TRP A 149 6.57 -2.18 29.45
CA TRP A 149 6.12 -1.10 30.32
C TRP A 149 5.20 -1.54 31.46
N GLU A 150 4.41 -2.59 31.27
CA GLU A 150 3.46 -3.12 32.26
C GLU A 150 4.05 -4.26 33.08
N GLU A 151 4.81 -5.16 32.46
CA GLU A 151 5.30 -6.40 33.09
C GLU A 151 6.81 -6.34 33.40
N ALA A 152 7.53 -5.30 32.95
CA ALA A 152 8.99 -5.22 33.02
C ALA A 152 9.69 -6.43 32.38
N ASP A 153 9.14 -6.94 31.27
CA ASP A 153 9.79 -7.95 30.41
C ASP A 153 10.91 -7.27 29.60
N LEU A 154 12.16 -7.38 30.05
CA LEU A 154 13.30 -6.64 29.49
C LEU A 154 14.25 -7.54 28.71
N ASP A 155 14.72 -7.06 27.55
CA ASP A 155 15.92 -7.57 26.87
C ASP A 155 16.99 -6.47 26.85
N LEU A 156 17.97 -6.55 27.73
CA LEU A 156 19.07 -5.58 27.80
C LEU A 156 20.31 -6.06 27.05
N LEU A 157 20.19 -7.07 26.16
CA LEU A 157 21.30 -7.65 25.40
C LEU A 157 22.43 -8.15 26.31
N GLU A 158 22.09 -8.81 27.42
CA GLU A 158 23.05 -9.24 28.45
C GLU A 158 24.03 -10.31 27.95
N ASP A 159 23.71 -10.98 26.84
CA ASP A 159 24.56 -11.92 26.11
C ASP A 159 25.68 -11.23 25.31
N GLU A 160 25.54 -9.93 24.99
CA GLU A 160 26.50 -9.19 24.17
C GLU A 160 27.96 -9.31 24.65
N PRO A 161 28.31 -9.23 25.95
CA PRO A 161 29.70 -9.32 26.40
C PRO A 161 30.37 -10.64 25.99
N ASP A 162 29.63 -11.74 26.00
CA ASP A 162 30.13 -13.07 25.66
C ASP A 162 30.16 -13.33 24.13
N MET A 163 29.47 -12.50 23.35
CA MET A 163 29.46 -12.61 21.89
C MET A 163 30.81 -12.24 21.28
N GLN A 164 31.29 -13.11 20.39
CA GLN A 164 32.45 -12.84 19.54
C GLN A 164 32.04 -12.05 18.29
N PRO A 165 32.83 -11.07 17.84
CA PRO A 165 32.55 -10.33 16.61
C PRO A 165 32.64 -11.24 15.38
N VAL A 166 31.63 -11.21 14.52
CA VAL A 166 31.62 -12.01 13.29
C VAL A 166 32.60 -11.39 12.27
N PRO A 167 33.55 -12.17 11.73
CA PRO A 167 34.55 -11.64 10.80
C PRO A 167 33.91 -11.21 9.49
N ARG A 168 34.51 -10.21 8.84
CA ARG A 168 34.05 -9.70 7.55
C ARG A 168 34.22 -10.77 6.46
N THR A 169 33.10 -11.27 5.95
CA THR A 169 33.04 -12.22 4.84
C THR A 169 32.39 -11.58 3.61
N PRO A 170 32.69 -12.04 2.38
CA PRO A 170 31.99 -11.58 1.19
C PRO A 170 30.51 -11.99 1.24
N MET A 171 29.65 -11.10 0.76
CA MET A 171 28.21 -11.35 0.68
C MET A 171 27.93 -12.61 -0.18
N PRO A 172 27.04 -13.52 0.26
CA PRO A 172 26.70 -14.72 -0.50
C PRO A 172 26.19 -14.40 -1.91
N ALA A 173 26.51 -15.26 -2.88
CA ALA A 173 26.10 -15.09 -4.27
C ALA A 173 24.56 -15.17 -4.42
N PRO A 174 23.95 -14.38 -5.32
CA PRO A 174 22.51 -14.37 -5.47
C PRO A 174 21.98 -15.65 -6.12
N LEU A 175 20.87 -16.14 -5.59
CA LEU A 175 20.05 -17.18 -6.20
C LEU A 175 18.78 -16.57 -6.80
N TRP A 176 18.17 -17.26 -7.76
CA TRP A 176 17.02 -16.75 -8.50
C TRP A 176 15.86 -17.73 -8.43
N MET A 177 14.81 -17.36 -7.70
CA MET A 177 13.62 -18.19 -7.53
C MET A 177 12.50 -17.74 -8.47
N LYS A 178 11.91 -18.67 -9.21
CA LYS A 178 10.73 -18.38 -10.02
C LYS A 178 9.48 -18.32 -9.15
N LEU A 179 8.74 -17.21 -9.21
CA LEU A 179 7.45 -17.08 -8.56
C LEU A 179 6.37 -17.89 -9.28
N PRO A 180 5.47 -18.57 -8.55
CA PRO A 180 4.22 -19.07 -9.11
C PRO A 180 3.41 -17.93 -9.72
N GLY A 181 2.91 -18.09 -10.95
CA GLY A 181 2.20 -17.03 -11.68
C GLY A 181 3.06 -15.85 -12.17
N GLY A 182 4.36 -15.81 -11.83
CA GLY A 182 5.32 -14.83 -12.33
C GLY A 182 5.11 -13.38 -11.86
N ARG A 183 4.24 -13.16 -10.87
CA ARG A 183 3.95 -11.84 -10.28
C ARG A 183 3.67 -11.98 -8.78
N PHE A 184 3.76 -10.87 -8.05
CA PHE A 184 3.28 -10.81 -6.67
C PHE A 184 1.76 -10.60 -6.66
N GLY A 185 1.09 -11.28 -5.74
CA GLY A 185 -0.32 -11.08 -5.44
C GLY A 185 -1.30 -11.48 -6.54
N THR A 186 -2.56 -11.33 -6.17
CA THR A 186 -3.77 -11.53 -6.94
C THR A 186 -4.65 -10.27 -6.82
N ALA A 187 -5.81 -10.26 -7.45
CA ALA A 187 -6.75 -9.13 -7.35
C ALA A 187 -7.22 -8.85 -5.91
N TYR A 188 -7.20 -9.87 -5.05
CA TYR A 188 -7.68 -9.79 -3.66
C TYR A 188 -6.57 -9.60 -2.63
N ASP A 189 -5.31 -9.52 -3.08
CA ASP A 189 -4.17 -9.30 -2.20
C ASP A 189 -3.84 -7.81 -2.07
N GLY A 190 -3.02 -7.49 -1.06
CA GLY A 190 -2.50 -6.18 -0.76
C GLY A 190 -3.38 -5.46 0.25
N LEU A 191 -3.54 -4.16 0.02
CA LEU A 191 -4.50 -3.34 0.76
C LEU A 191 -5.94 -3.48 0.22
N THR A 192 -6.21 -4.46 -0.65
CA THR A 192 -7.56 -4.73 -1.14
C THR A 192 -8.45 -5.11 0.04
N ASP A 193 -9.60 -4.45 0.11
CA ASP A 193 -10.53 -4.60 1.21
C ASP A 193 -11.88 -5.06 0.68
N THR A 194 -12.23 -6.30 0.99
CA THR A 194 -13.48 -6.91 0.55
C THR A 194 -14.64 -6.58 1.48
N LEU A 195 -14.37 -6.11 2.69
CA LEU A 195 -15.42 -5.90 3.69
C LEU A 195 -16.43 -4.83 3.25
N PRO A 196 -16.02 -3.62 2.82
CA PRO A 196 -16.94 -2.61 2.28
C PRO A 196 -17.75 -3.08 1.07
N LEU A 197 -17.19 -4.00 0.27
CA LEU A 197 -17.87 -4.55 -0.91
C LEU A 197 -19.03 -5.47 -0.52
N MET A 198 -18.88 -6.16 0.61
CA MET A 198 -19.84 -7.16 1.08
C MET A 198 -20.91 -6.57 1.99
N THR A 199 -20.57 -5.53 2.77
CA THR A 199 -21.45 -4.98 3.81
C THR A 199 -22.18 -3.71 3.39
N TYR A 200 -21.72 -3.00 2.35
CA TYR A 200 -22.27 -1.69 1.99
C TYR A 200 -22.65 -1.61 0.51
N PHE A 201 -23.90 -1.20 0.24
CA PHE A 201 -24.38 -0.98 -1.13
C PHE A 201 -23.60 0.18 -1.76
N ASP A 202 -23.01 -0.04 -2.95
CA ASP A 202 -22.09 0.91 -3.61
C ASP A 202 -20.83 1.30 -2.80
N GLY A 203 -20.34 0.44 -1.90
CA GLY A 203 -19.12 0.71 -1.10
C GLY A 203 -17.86 1.02 -1.90
N GLN A 204 -17.80 0.58 -3.17
CA GLN A 204 -16.74 0.94 -4.12
C GLN A 204 -16.74 2.43 -4.52
N ALA A 205 -17.91 3.07 -4.45
CA ALA A 205 -18.11 4.45 -4.85
C ALA A 205 -18.02 5.44 -3.67
N ASP A 206 -18.12 4.95 -2.42
CA ASP A 206 -17.96 5.78 -1.22
C ASP A 206 -16.48 5.93 -0.83
N PRO A 207 -15.90 7.15 -0.94
CA PRO A 207 -14.50 7.41 -0.61
C PRO A 207 -14.15 7.19 0.87
N ARG A 208 -15.14 7.11 1.76
CA ARG A 208 -14.94 6.82 3.19
C ARG A 208 -14.78 5.33 3.46
N ALA A 209 -15.41 4.52 2.63
CA ALA A 209 -15.44 3.08 2.80
C ALA A 209 -14.28 2.43 2.03
N SER A 210 -13.99 2.90 0.82
CA SER A 210 -12.92 2.37 0.00
C SER A 210 -12.27 3.41 -0.91
N ARG A 211 -11.09 3.09 -1.42
CA ARG A 211 -10.36 3.93 -2.36
C ARG A 211 -9.99 3.13 -3.60
N SER A 212 -10.20 3.71 -4.78
CA SER A 212 -9.74 3.12 -6.04
C SER A 212 -8.30 3.55 -6.33
N LEU A 213 -7.41 2.57 -6.48
CA LEU A 213 -6.03 2.77 -6.95
C LEU A 213 -5.88 2.23 -8.37
N LYS A 214 -5.18 2.98 -9.22
CA LYS A 214 -4.78 2.49 -10.55
C LYS A 214 -3.42 1.81 -10.45
N THR A 215 -3.39 0.50 -10.64
CA THR A 215 -2.17 -0.31 -10.63
C THR A 215 -1.92 -0.84 -12.04
N GLY A 216 -1.24 -0.04 -12.86
CA GLY A 216 -1.05 -0.38 -14.28
C GLY A 216 -2.37 -0.28 -15.05
N GLU A 217 -2.74 -1.36 -15.75
CA GLU A 217 -3.99 -1.44 -16.54
C GLU A 217 -5.22 -1.78 -15.69
N SER A 218 -5.04 -2.34 -14.49
CA SER A 218 -6.13 -2.70 -13.58
C SER A 218 -6.33 -1.65 -12.49
N SER A 219 -7.60 -1.39 -12.14
CA SER A 219 -7.95 -0.66 -10.94
C SER A 219 -8.25 -1.64 -9.81
N SER A 220 -7.71 -1.39 -8.62
CA SER A 220 -7.97 -2.17 -7.41
C SER A 220 -8.67 -1.29 -6.38
N VAL A 221 -9.69 -1.84 -5.74
CA VAL A 221 -10.39 -1.19 -4.62
C VAL A 221 -9.67 -1.58 -3.34
N VAL A 222 -9.15 -0.59 -2.63
CA VAL A 222 -8.38 -0.78 -1.39
C VAL A 222 -9.07 -0.10 -0.22
N VAL A 223 -8.60 -0.40 0.99
CA VAL A 223 -9.04 0.26 2.22
C VAL A 223 -8.96 1.78 2.08
N ALA A 224 -9.93 2.50 2.67
CA ALA A 224 -9.83 3.94 2.79
C ALA A 224 -8.68 4.32 3.73
N PHE A 225 -7.91 5.33 3.35
CA PHE A 225 -6.82 5.88 4.14
C PHE A 225 -6.64 7.37 3.84
N GLU A 226 -6.15 8.10 4.84
CA GLU A 226 -5.80 9.51 4.71
C GLU A 226 -4.40 9.67 4.11
N GLU A 227 -4.19 10.79 3.39
CA GLU A 227 -2.91 11.10 2.77
C GLU A 227 -2.29 12.38 3.33
N GLU A 228 -0.99 12.31 3.58
CA GLU A 228 -0.15 13.45 3.96
C GLU A 228 1.08 13.57 3.05
N ASP A 229 1.93 14.56 3.26
CA ASP A 229 3.14 14.72 2.44
C ASP A 229 4.17 13.62 2.73
N GLU A 230 4.19 13.10 3.96
CA GLU A 230 5.05 12.01 4.42
C GLU A 230 4.22 10.88 5.07
N LEU A 231 4.88 9.76 5.39
CA LEU A 231 4.24 8.70 6.19
C LEU A 231 4.25 9.14 7.65
N THR A 232 3.10 9.50 8.18
CA THR A 232 2.96 10.02 9.53
C THR A 232 2.05 9.12 10.37
N VAL A 233 2.27 9.18 11.68
CA VAL A 233 1.46 8.49 12.68
C VAL A 233 0.93 9.55 13.63
N GLU A 234 -0.36 9.50 13.91
CA GLU A 234 -1.00 10.45 14.83
C GLU A 234 -0.76 10.00 16.29
N GLU A 235 -0.20 10.89 17.11
CA GLU A 235 0.36 10.56 18.43
C GLU A 235 -0.72 10.18 19.45
N ASP A 236 -1.84 10.92 19.50
CA ASP A 236 -2.90 10.67 20.49
C ASP A 236 -3.61 9.35 20.21
N THR A 237 -3.91 9.09 18.94
CA THR A 237 -4.47 7.82 18.46
C THR A 237 -3.51 6.67 18.72
N ALA A 238 -2.21 6.85 18.49
CA ALA A 238 -1.22 5.81 18.76
C ALA A 238 -1.20 5.43 20.25
N SER A 239 -1.19 6.43 21.13
CA SER A 239 -1.29 6.23 22.58
C SER A 239 -2.59 5.52 22.97
N TRP A 240 -3.73 5.95 22.41
CA TRP A 240 -5.02 5.35 22.72
C TRP A 240 -5.11 3.88 22.28
N ILE A 241 -4.64 3.55 21.07
CA ILE A 241 -4.65 2.17 20.56
C ILE A 241 -3.79 1.26 21.47
N ILE A 242 -2.58 1.71 21.82
CA ILE A 242 -1.65 0.92 22.64
C ILE A 242 -2.25 0.66 24.02
N TRP A 243 -2.71 1.69 24.71
CA TRP A 243 -3.06 1.60 26.13
C TRP A 243 -4.51 1.19 26.41
N HIS A 244 -5.44 1.46 25.50
CA HIS A 244 -6.87 1.24 25.74
C HIS A 244 -7.49 0.21 24.79
N GLU A 245 -7.12 0.23 23.50
CA GLU A 245 -7.77 -0.66 22.52
C GLU A 245 -7.14 -2.04 22.41
N TYR A 246 -5.83 -2.13 22.68
CA TYR A 246 -5.07 -3.34 22.43
C TYR A 246 -5.60 -4.58 23.15
N ASP A 247 -6.22 -4.45 24.33
CA ASP A 247 -6.81 -5.59 25.04
C ASP A 247 -7.97 -6.22 24.26
N GLY A 248 -8.81 -5.39 23.62
CA GLY A 248 -9.85 -5.85 22.71
C GLY A 248 -9.28 -6.43 21.42
N LEU A 249 -8.24 -5.81 20.86
CA LEU A 249 -7.55 -6.34 19.67
C LEU A 249 -6.93 -7.71 19.97
N ARG A 250 -6.31 -7.89 21.14
CA ARG A 250 -5.66 -9.14 21.55
C ARG A 250 -6.64 -10.32 21.56
N GLN A 251 -7.86 -10.11 22.04
CA GLN A 251 -8.91 -11.15 22.01
C GLN A 251 -9.27 -11.51 20.55
N ARG A 252 -9.52 -10.50 19.72
CA ARG A 252 -9.87 -10.70 18.30
C ARG A 252 -8.75 -11.36 17.48
N ILE A 253 -7.49 -11.12 17.84
CA ILE A 253 -6.34 -11.84 17.26
C ILE A 253 -6.39 -13.31 17.64
N ALA A 254 -6.68 -13.64 18.90
CA ALA A 254 -6.80 -15.02 19.38
C ALA A 254 -7.98 -15.75 18.69
N ASP A 255 -9.07 -15.04 18.41
CA ASP A 255 -10.22 -15.54 17.66
C ASP A 255 -9.94 -15.73 16.15
N GLY A 256 -8.77 -15.28 15.67
CA GLY A 256 -8.34 -15.44 14.28
C GLY A 256 -8.93 -14.40 13.32
N GLU A 257 -9.51 -13.31 13.81
CA GLU A 257 -10.07 -12.25 12.96
C GLU A 257 -8.98 -11.46 12.21
N PHE A 258 -7.76 -11.41 12.76
CA PHE A 258 -6.66 -10.63 12.22
C PHE A 258 -5.57 -11.48 11.58
N THR A 259 -5.29 -11.17 10.32
CA THR A 259 -4.02 -11.44 9.64
C THR A 259 -3.10 -10.23 9.74
N PRO A 260 -1.78 -10.36 9.49
CA PRO A 260 -0.86 -9.22 9.47
C PRO A 260 -1.31 -8.10 8.52
N THR A 261 -1.82 -8.44 7.34
CA THR A 261 -2.25 -7.40 6.39
C THR A 261 -3.54 -6.71 6.83
N THR A 262 -4.48 -7.43 7.45
CA THR A 262 -5.70 -6.81 8.00
C THR A 262 -5.38 -5.92 9.20
N ALA A 263 -4.32 -6.20 9.97
CA ALA A 263 -3.81 -5.29 10.99
C ALA A 263 -3.28 -3.98 10.39
N ALA A 264 -2.54 -4.04 9.27
CA ALA A 264 -2.14 -2.84 8.54
C ALA A 264 -3.35 -2.06 7.99
N GLN A 265 -4.36 -2.76 7.44
CA GLN A 265 -5.61 -2.13 6.99
C GLN A 265 -6.39 -1.50 8.15
N TYR A 266 -6.36 -2.12 9.33
CA TYR A 266 -6.98 -1.58 10.53
C TYR A 266 -6.36 -0.24 10.94
N LEU A 267 -5.04 -0.18 11.06
CA LEU A 267 -4.33 1.06 11.41
C LEU A 267 -4.58 2.20 10.40
N LEU A 268 -4.71 1.86 9.11
CA LEU A 268 -5.07 2.82 8.07
C LEU A 268 -6.51 3.31 8.19
N ARG A 269 -7.46 2.40 8.44
CA ARG A 269 -8.88 2.72 8.57
C ARG A 269 -9.18 3.50 9.84
N TYR A 270 -8.49 3.18 10.93
CA TYR A 270 -8.60 3.89 12.20
C TYR A 270 -8.09 5.34 12.08
N GLY A 271 -7.23 5.63 11.11
CA GLY A 271 -6.60 6.94 10.93
C GLY A 271 -5.32 7.11 11.75
N ALA A 272 -4.83 6.04 12.39
CA ALA A 272 -3.57 6.04 13.13
C ALA A 272 -2.36 6.27 12.23
N VAL A 273 -2.41 5.76 10.98
CA VAL A 273 -1.35 5.88 9.99
C VAL A 273 -1.86 6.59 8.75
N ARG A 274 -1.14 7.62 8.30
CA ARG A 274 -1.44 8.36 7.07
C ARG A 274 -0.36 8.13 6.02
N ILE A 275 -0.77 7.76 4.80
CA ILE A 275 0.18 7.40 3.73
C ILE A 275 0.62 8.65 2.97
N SER A 276 1.87 8.70 2.54
CA SER A 276 2.35 9.81 1.69
C SER A 276 1.57 9.90 0.37
N LYS A 277 1.21 11.12 -0.06
CA LYS A 277 0.43 11.40 -1.27
C LYS A 277 0.97 10.66 -2.50
N GLY A 278 0.09 9.92 -3.17
CA GLY A 278 0.44 9.19 -4.39
C GLY A 278 1.28 7.92 -4.18
N LYS A 279 1.59 7.54 -2.93
CA LYS A 279 2.28 6.28 -2.62
C LYS A 279 1.35 5.11 -2.33
N GLY A 280 0.03 5.30 -2.31
CA GLY A 280 -0.95 4.22 -2.07
C GLY A 280 -0.71 2.95 -2.91
N ALA A 281 -0.42 3.10 -4.21
CA ALA A 281 -0.12 1.96 -5.09
C ALA A 281 1.19 1.24 -4.72
N VAL A 282 2.15 1.95 -4.15
CA VAL A 282 3.41 1.36 -3.65
C VAL A 282 3.12 0.52 -2.42
N TYR A 283 2.41 1.06 -1.42
CA TYR A 283 2.03 0.33 -0.20
C TYR A 283 1.16 -0.90 -0.51
N HIS A 284 0.22 -0.77 -1.45
CA HIS A 284 -0.57 -1.90 -1.94
C HIS A 284 0.31 -3.03 -2.49
N ARG A 285 1.29 -2.72 -3.36
CA ARG A 285 2.23 -3.72 -3.90
C ARG A 285 3.16 -4.30 -2.82
N LEU A 286 3.54 -3.51 -1.82
CA LEU A 286 4.33 -3.98 -0.67
C LEU A 286 3.56 -5.03 0.13
N ALA A 287 2.27 -4.80 0.38
CA ALA A 287 1.38 -5.76 1.04
C ALA A 287 1.17 -7.03 0.21
N GLN A 288 0.93 -6.89 -1.10
CA GLN A 288 0.79 -8.05 -2.01
C GLN A 288 2.03 -8.95 -1.96
N ARG A 289 3.21 -8.34 -1.91
CA ARG A 289 4.47 -9.06 -1.79
C ARG A 289 4.55 -9.86 -0.49
N GLY A 290 4.31 -9.20 0.65
CA GLY A 290 4.33 -9.85 1.97
C GLY A 290 3.40 -11.06 2.04
N GLN A 291 2.15 -10.88 1.62
CA GLN A 291 1.16 -11.96 1.57
C GLN A 291 1.54 -13.08 0.59
N THR A 292 2.21 -12.77 -0.52
CA THR A 292 2.69 -13.79 -1.46
C THR A 292 3.72 -14.68 -0.77
N PHE A 293 4.72 -14.10 -0.11
CA PHE A 293 5.76 -14.88 0.57
C PHE A 293 5.20 -15.67 1.76
N SER A 294 4.32 -15.04 2.56
CA SER A 294 3.62 -15.72 3.64
C SER A 294 2.83 -16.95 3.17
N ARG A 295 2.04 -16.83 2.08
CA ARG A 295 1.32 -17.98 1.48
C ARG A 295 2.25 -19.06 0.91
N LEU A 296 3.42 -18.66 0.38
CA LEU A 296 4.42 -19.61 -0.09
C LEU A 296 5.16 -20.29 1.06
N GLY A 297 4.96 -19.86 2.31
CA GLY A 297 5.70 -20.34 3.48
C GLY A 297 7.17 -19.94 3.45
N ILE A 298 7.49 -18.83 2.78
CA ILE A 298 8.85 -18.29 2.67
C ILE A 298 8.93 -17.12 3.64
N GLY A 299 9.82 -17.23 4.62
CA GLY A 299 10.07 -16.23 5.65
C GLY A 299 11.16 -16.74 6.57
N ASP A 300 11.39 -16.04 7.68
CA ASP A 300 12.48 -16.30 8.62
C ASP A 300 12.57 -17.74 9.17
N ARG A 301 11.45 -18.46 9.22
CA ARG A 301 11.43 -19.84 9.72
C ARG A 301 12.10 -20.83 8.78
N VAL A 302 12.29 -20.48 7.51
CA VAL A 302 12.88 -21.35 6.50
C VAL A 302 14.18 -20.70 6.06
N SER A 303 15.31 -21.33 6.36
CA SER A 303 16.60 -20.83 5.92
C SER A 303 16.76 -20.99 4.40
N LEU A 304 17.61 -20.16 3.79
CA LEU A 304 17.88 -20.27 2.34
C LEU A 304 18.40 -21.67 1.93
N PRO A 305 19.31 -22.33 2.67
CA PRO A 305 19.72 -23.70 2.36
C PRO A 305 18.56 -24.70 2.41
N GLU A 306 17.68 -24.62 3.39
CA GLU A 306 16.49 -25.49 3.50
C GLU A 306 15.52 -25.24 2.33
N LEU A 307 15.32 -23.98 1.95
CA LEU A 307 14.47 -23.64 0.80
C LEU A 307 15.02 -24.26 -0.49
N VAL A 308 16.34 -24.20 -0.70
CA VAL A 308 17.01 -24.82 -1.86
C VAL A 308 16.89 -26.34 -1.81
N ALA A 309 17.06 -26.95 -0.63
CA ALA A 309 16.93 -28.39 -0.44
C ALA A 309 15.51 -28.91 -0.67
N SER A 310 14.48 -28.11 -0.33
CA SER A 310 13.07 -28.50 -0.45
C SER A 310 12.62 -28.84 -1.88
N ARG A 311 13.34 -28.33 -2.91
CA ARG A 311 12.99 -28.43 -4.34
C ARG A 311 11.57 -27.99 -4.71
N ARG A 312 10.84 -27.34 -3.78
CA ARG A 312 9.46 -26.85 -4.00
C ARG A 312 9.40 -25.77 -5.07
N PHE A 313 10.47 -25.00 -5.21
CA PHE A 313 10.57 -23.89 -6.16
C PHE A 313 11.71 -24.08 -7.14
N LYS A 314 11.52 -23.57 -8.36
CA LYS A 314 12.59 -23.53 -9.36
C LYS A 314 13.57 -22.43 -8.99
N ILE A 315 14.69 -22.82 -8.38
CA ILE A 315 15.78 -21.93 -7.99
C ILE A 315 16.96 -22.13 -8.94
N LEU A 316 17.52 -21.04 -9.45
CA LEU A 316 18.65 -21.03 -10.37
C LEU A 316 19.83 -20.29 -9.74
N SER A 317 21.04 -20.67 -10.15
CA SER A 317 22.24 -19.87 -9.91
C SER A 317 22.22 -18.59 -10.76
N ASP A 318 23.06 -17.62 -10.41
CA ASP A 318 23.18 -16.37 -11.17
C ASP A 318 23.58 -16.61 -12.64
N SER A 319 24.53 -17.52 -12.89
CA SER A 319 24.95 -17.88 -14.25
C SER A 319 23.81 -18.50 -15.07
N ALA A 320 23.04 -19.41 -14.46
CA ALA A 320 21.90 -20.05 -15.13
C ALA A 320 20.78 -19.03 -15.42
N TYR A 321 20.49 -18.11 -14.49
CA TYR A 321 19.51 -17.05 -14.72
C TYR A 321 19.93 -16.10 -15.84
N ARG A 322 21.20 -15.68 -15.89
CA ARG A 322 21.72 -14.85 -17.00
C ARG A 322 21.53 -15.51 -18.36
N GLN A 323 21.71 -16.84 -18.45
CA GLN A 323 21.44 -17.58 -19.69
C GLN A 323 19.96 -17.55 -20.09
N VAL A 324 19.03 -17.65 -19.12
CA VAL A 324 17.58 -17.54 -19.37
C VAL A 324 17.24 -16.15 -19.92
N VAL A 325 17.75 -15.08 -19.29
CA VAL A 325 17.55 -13.70 -19.75
C VAL A 325 18.12 -13.51 -21.15
N ALA A 326 19.34 -13.97 -21.42
CA ALA A 326 19.97 -13.87 -22.73
C ALA A 326 19.18 -14.62 -23.83
N ARG A 327 18.57 -15.77 -23.52
CA ARG A 327 17.67 -16.46 -24.47
C ARG A 327 16.41 -15.64 -24.75
N LYS A 328 15.79 -15.05 -23.72
CA LYS A 328 14.58 -14.24 -23.88
C LYS A 328 14.84 -12.97 -24.68
N LEU A 329 15.94 -12.26 -24.39
CA LEU A 329 16.36 -11.07 -25.14
C LEU A 329 16.62 -11.42 -26.62
N ARG A 330 17.33 -12.52 -26.91
CA ARG A 330 17.51 -12.99 -28.30
C ARG A 330 16.17 -13.27 -28.99
N GLY A 331 15.20 -13.85 -28.29
CA GLY A 331 13.85 -14.06 -28.81
C GLY A 331 13.11 -12.75 -29.10
N GLN A 332 13.19 -11.77 -28.19
CA GLN A 332 12.59 -10.43 -28.39
C GLN A 332 13.23 -9.69 -29.56
N ILE A 333 14.56 -9.74 -29.70
CA ILE A 333 15.28 -9.15 -30.84
C ILE A 333 14.83 -9.79 -32.16
N LYS A 334 14.66 -11.12 -32.21
CA LYS A 334 14.12 -11.80 -33.40
C LYS A 334 12.70 -11.35 -33.74
N LYS A 335 11.80 -11.26 -32.75
CA LYS A 335 10.44 -10.75 -32.95
C LYS A 335 10.44 -9.29 -33.43
N PHE A 336 11.25 -8.44 -32.82
CA PHE A 336 11.39 -7.05 -33.22
C PHE A 336 11.87 -6.93 -34.66
N ARG A 337 12.93 -7.67 -35.04
CA ARG A 337 13.42 -7.70 -36.43
C ARG A 337 12.34 -8.14 -37.40
N PHE A 338 11.61 -9.21 -37.09
CA PHE A 338 10.49 -9.68 -37.91
C PHE A 338 9.45 -8.57 -38.13
N TRP A 339 8.95 -7.95 -37.05
CA TRP A 339 7.93 -6.90 -37.17
C TRP A 339 8.45 -5.62 -37.81
N ALA A 340 9.72 -5.26 -37.60
CA ALA A 340 10.36 -4.14 -38.28
C ALA A 340 10.46 -4.39 -39.79
N CYS A 341 10.81 -5.61 -40.21
CA CYS A 341 10.80 -6.00 -41.62
C CYS A 341 9.39 -5.95 -42.20
N VAL A 342 8.38 -6.49 -41.51
CA VAL A 342 6.97 -6.41 -41.93
C VAL A 342 6.55 -4.95 -42.08
N ALA A 343 6.83 -4.09 -41.10
CA ALA A 343 6.48 -2.67 -41.15
C ALA A 343 7.17 -1.96 -42.32
N ALA A 344 8.47 -2.21 -42.54
CA ALA A 344 9.21 -1.65 -43.68
C ALA A 344 8.63 -2.11 -45.03
N CYS A 345 8.27 -3.39 -45.16
CA CYS A 345 7.62 -3.92 -46.36
C CYS A 345 6.26 -3.25 -46.60
N VAL A 346 5.43 -3.11 -45.56
CA VAL A 346 4.13 -2.41 -45.66
C VAL A 346 4.34 -0.95 -46.08
N GLN A 347 5.28 -0.23 -45.46
CA GLN A 347 5.60 1.14 -45.84
C GLN A 347 6.07 1.26 -47.28
N LEU A 348 6.88 0.32 -47.77
CA LEU A 348 7.35 0.30 -49.15
C LEU A 348 6.20 0.05 -50.14
N HIS A 349 5.29 -0.88 -49.83
CA HIS A 349 4.10 -1.14 -50.63
C HIS A 349 3.14 0.05 -50.69
N VAL A 350 3.01 0.78 -49.58
CA VAL A 350 2.21 2.03 -49.49
C VAL A 350 2.88 3.16 -50.27
N HIS A 351 4.19 3.37 -50.10
CA HIS A 351 4.93 4.41 -50.82
C HIS A 351 4.88 4.20 -52.33
N ASN A 352 5.02 2.95 -52.78
CA ASN A 352 4.98 2.59 -54.19
C ASN A 352 3.55 2.42 -54.76
N LYS A 353 2.50 2.69 -53.97
CA LYS A 353 1.08 2.59 -54.37
C LYS A 353 0.73 1.26 -55.04
N THR A 354 1.24 0.16 -54.50
CA THR A 354 0.89 -1.18 -55.01
C THR A 354 -0.52 -1.58 -54.57
N ALA A 355 -1.19 -2.46 -55.32
CA ALA A 355 -2.54 -2.95 -54.98
C ALA A 355 -2.64 -3.53 -53.56
N LEU A 356 -1.55 -4.14 -53.06
CA LEU A 356 -1.47 -4.64 -51.69
C LEU A 356 -1.37 -3.49 -50.66
N GLY A 357 -0.63 -2.42 -50.96
CA GLY A 357 -0.56 -1.23 -50.12
C GLY A 357 -1.90 -0.52 -49.97
N GLU A 358 -2.63 -0.35 -51.08
CA GLU A 358 -3.98 0.25 -51.08
C GLU A 358 -4.98 -0.62 -50.30
N ARG A 359 -4.91 -1.95 -50.45
CA ARG A 359 -5.73 -2.89 -49.66
C ARG A 359 -5.42 -2.82 -48.16
N ILE A 360 -4.17 -2.62 -47.76
CA ILE A 360 -3.79 -2.48 -46.35
C ILE A 360 -4.33 -1.16 -45.77
N LEU A 361 -4.20 -0.05 -46.51
CA LEU A 361 -4.73 1.25 -46.07
C LEU A 361 -6.24 1.20 -45.86
N THR A 362 -6.99 0.67 -46.82
CA THR A 362 -8.44 0.53 -46.72
C THR A 362 -8.87 -0.36 -45.54
N LEU A 363 -8.15 -1.45 -45.27
CA LEU A 363 -8.40 -2.28 -44.08
C LEU A 363 -8.11 -1.55 -42.77
N LEU A 364 -7.00 -0.81 -42.68
CA LEU A 364 -6.63 -0.04 -41.50
C LEU A 364 -7.61 1.12 -41.24
N GLU A 365 -8.10 1.77 -42.30
CA GLU A 365 -9.16 2.79 -42.22
C GLU A 365 -10.46 2.17 -41.71
N GLY A 366 -10.88 1.03 -42.26
CA GLY A 366 -12.07 0.31 -41.78
C GLY A 366 -11.97 -0.14 -40.31
N GLU A 367 -10.83 -0.64 -39.87
CA GLU A 367 -10.61 -0.99 -38.45
C GLU A 367 -10.64 0.25 -37.54
N ARG A 368 -10.07 1.37 -37.99
CA ARG A 368 -10.13 2.64 -37.23
C ARG A 368 -11.56 3.14 -37.09
N GLU A 369 -12.34 3.11 -38.17
CA GLU A 369 -13.75 3.49 -38.15
C GLU A 369 -14.56 2.57 -37.22
N GLN A 370 -14.32 1.26 -37.24
CA GLN A 370 -14.96 0.31 -36.32
C GLN A 370 -14.61 0.57 -34.85
N GLN A 371 -13.33 0.81 -34.55
CA GLN A 371 -12.89 1.14 -33.19
C GLN A 371 -13.48 2.47 -32.70
N GLN A 372 -13.50 3.49 -33.55
CA GLN A 372 -14.12 4.77 -33.24
C GLN A 372 -15.63 4.60 -33.01
N GLY A 373 -16.32 3.83 -33.87
CA GLY A 373 -17.74 3.50 -33.70
C GLY A 373 -18.03 2.78 -32.36
N ALA A 374 -17.18 1.83 -31.96
CA ALA A 374 -17.31 1.16 -30.67
C ALA A 374 -17.11 2.10 -29.47
N ILE A 375 -16.13 3.01 -29.55
CA ILE A 375 -15.89 4.04 -28.52
C ILE A 375 -17.10 4.98 -28.43
N GLN A 376 -17.60 5.45 -29.58
CA GLN A 376 -18.77 6.33 -29.65
C GLN A 376 -20.04 5.66 -29.10
N ALA A 377 -20.28 4.39 -29.42
CA ALA A 377 -21.40 3.61 -28.87
C ALA A 377 -21.31 3.46 -27.34
N LYS A 378 -20.11 3.20 -26.80
CA LYS A 378 -19.89 3.11 -25.35
C LYS A 378 -20.12 4.45 -24.64
N LEU A 379 -19.63 5.54 -25.24
CA LEU A 379 -19.85 6.89 -24.72
C LEU A 379 -21.34 7.27 -24.73
N LYS A 380 -22.05 6.95 -25.82
CA LYS A 380 -23.50 7.13 -25.94
C LYS A 380 -24.25 6.41 -24.82
N ALA A 381 -24.00 5.11 -24.64
CA ALA A 381 -24.64 4.30 -23.60
C ALA A 381 -24.35 4.84 -22.19
N GLY A 382 -23.09 5.19 -21.89
CA GLY A 382 -22.70 5.76 -20.59
C GLY A 382 -23.33 7.13 -20.32
N MET A 383 -23.49 7.97 -21.34
CA MET A 383 -24.14 9.27 -21.21
C MET A 383 -25.65 9.13 -20.98
N MET A 384 -26.31 8.21 -21.69
CA MET A 384 -27.72 7.89 -21.48
C MET A 384 -27.99 7.39 -20.06
N ASP A 385 -27.17 6.44 -19.58
CA ASP A 385 -27.23 5.93 -18.20
C ASP A 385 -27.06 7.05 -17.17
N ALA A 386 -26.08 7.93 -17.37
CA ALA A 386 -25.81 9.04 -16.46
C ALA A 386 -26.96 10.06 -16.40
N VAL A 387 -27.58 10.38 -17.54
CA VAL A 387 -28.74 11.30 -17.60
C VAL A 387 -29.95 10.70 -16.90
N LEU A 388 -30.28 9.45 -17.20
CA LEU A 388 -31.44 8.78 -16.62
C LEU A 388 -31.26 8.56 -15.11
N THR A 389 -30.05 8.18 -14.66
CA THR A 389 -29.72 8.06 -13.24
C THR A 389 -29.85 9.41 -12.52
N LEU A 390 -29.36 10.51 -13.12
CA LEU A 390 -29.50 11.85 -12.54
C LEU A 390 -30.96 12.28 -12.42
N CYS A 391 -31.78 12.01 -13.44
CA CYS A 391 -33.22 12.25 -13.40
C CYS A 391 -33.91 11.43 -12.31
N ASN A 392 -33.61 10.14 -12.22
CA ASN A 392 -34.17 9.21 -11.25
C ASN A 392 -33.87 9.67 -9.81
N GLN A 393 -32.62 10.03 -9.53
CA GLN A 393 -32.20 10.51 -8.21
C GLN A 393 -32.83 11.87 -7.86
N ARG A 394 -32.99 12.76 -8.84
CA ARG A 394 -33.64 14.05 -8.61
C ARG A 394 -35.13 13.95 -8.29
N LEU A 395 -35.80 12.94 -8.83
CA LEU A 395 -37.19 12.63 -8.51
C LEU A 395 -37.30 12.03 -7.11
N ARG A 396 -36.40 11.09 -6.75
CA ARG A 396 -36.32 10.50 -5.42
C ARG A 396 -36.06 11.53 -4.30
N VAL A 397 -35.08 12.41 -4.48
CA VAL A 397 -34.74 13.48 -3.51
C VAL A 397 -35.87 14.49 -3.32
N LYS A 398 -36.77 14.65 -4.31
CA LYS A 398 -37.96 15.50 -4.18
C LYS A 398 -39.04 14.87 -3.30
N GLU A 399 -39.13 13.55 -3.25
CA GLU A 399 -40.09 12.81 -2.44
C GLU A 399 -39.60 12.64 -0.99
N ASN A 400 -38.28 12.49 -0.77
CA ASN A 400 -37.66 12.34 0.55
C ASN A 400 -36.67 13.49 0.84
N THR A 401 -37.16 14.61 1.37
CA THR A 401 -36.37 15.84 1.56
C THR A 401 -35.42 15.85 2.77
N ASN A 402 -35.48 14.86 3.67
CA ASN A 402 -34.84 14.96 5.00
C ASN A 402 -33.60 14.07 5.22
N GLN A 403 -33.08 13.37 4.21
CA GLN A 403 -31.92 12.49 4.39
C GLN A 403 -30.62 13.09 3.79
N PRO A 404 -29.62 13.46 4.60
CA PRO A 404 -28.37 14.08 4.12
C PRO A 404 -27.50 13.15 3.24
N GLU A 405 -27.68 11.84 3.35
CA GLU A 405 -26.97 10.84 2.55
C GLU A 405 -27.42 10.84 1.07
N GLU A 406 -28.73 10.96 0.82
CA GLU A 406 -29.28 11.01 -0.54
C GLU A 406 -28.79 12.26 -1.30
N PHE A 407 -28.61 13.39 -0.61
CA PHE A 407 -28.03 14.59 -1.20
C PHE A 407 -26.55 14.43 -1.58
N ARG A 408 -25.77 13.68 -0.78
CA ARG A 408 -24.38 13.37 -1.11
C ARG A 408 -24.30 12.44 -2.32
N TYR A 409 -25.14 11.40 -2.36
CA TYR A 409 -25.23 10.50 -3.50
C TYR A 409 -25.63 11.25 -4.79
N TYR A 410 -26.62 12.14 -4.71
CA TYR A 410 -26.98 13.01 -5.84
C TYR A 410 -25.81 13.87 -6.35
N ARG A 411 -24.97 14.42 -5.45
CA ARG A 411 -23.74 15.14 -5.84
C ARG A 411 -22.76 14.25 -6.59
N ALA A 412 -22.55 13.01 -6.14
CA ALA A 412 -21.67 12.05 -6.80
C ALA A 412 -22.17 11.67 -8.20
N VAL A 413 -23.47 11.39 -8.34
CA VAL A 413 -24.13 11.10 -9.63
C VAL A 413 -24.01 12.28 -10.59
N ARG A 414 -24.21 13.51 -10.09
CA ARG A 414 -24.02 14.73 -10.89
C ARG A 414 -22.57 14.89 -11.35
N ALA A 415 -21.58 14.60 -10.51
CA ALA A 415 -20.17 14.65 -10.89
C ALA A 415 -19.82 13.60 -11.97
N ARG A 416 -20.43 12.39 -11.91
CA ARG A 416 -20.29 11.36 -12.96
C ARG A 416 -20.88 11.82 -14.29
N PHE A 417 -22.07 12.42 -14.27
CA PHE A 417 -22.68 13.03 -15.47
C PHE A 417 -21.76 14.08 -16.11
N MET A 418 -21.19 15.00 -15.31
CA MET A 418 -20.29 16.04 -15.84
C MET A 418 -19.02 15.45 -16.47
N ARG A 419 -18.47 14.37 -15.91
CA ARG A 419 -17.32 13.66 -16.50
C ARG A 419 -17.68 13.06 -17.86
N HIS A 420 -18.79 12.34 -17.98
CA HIS A 420 -19.23 11.77 -19.26
C HIS A 420 -19.54 12.85 -20.30
N LEU A 421 -20.16 13.97 -19.89
CA LEU A 421 -20.39 15.11 -20.77
C LEU A 421 -19.07 15.68 -21.32
N SER A 422 -18.05 15.83 -20.47
CA SER A 422 -16.73 16.33 -20.91
C SER A 422 -16.03 15.40 -21.91
N GLU A 423 -16.20 14.09 -21.79
CA GLU A 423 -15.64 13.11 -22.75
C GLU A 423 -16.36 13.13 -24.09
N CYS A 424 -17.68 13.36 -24.07
CA CYS A 424 -18.49 13.46 -25.29
C CYS A 424 -18.27 14.79 -26.03
N LEU A 425 -17.84 15.86 -25.34
CA LEU A 425 -17.57 17.18 -25.93
C LEU A 425 -16.22 17.26 -26.67
N LYS A 426 -15.40 16.20 -26.63
CA LYS A 426 -14.15 16.14 -27.40
C LYS A 426 -14.45 16.16 -28.91
N PRO A 427 -13.62 16.84 -29.73
CA PRO A 427 -13.86 17.03 -31.16
C PRO A 427 -14.02 15.70 -31.92
N GLU A 428 -13.32 14.65 -31.48
CA GLU A 428 -13.38 13.30 -32.04
C GLU A 428 -14.74 12.59 -31.83
N ASN A 429 -15.57 13.08 -30.90
CA ASN A 429 -16.83 12.47 -30.48
C ASN A 429 -18.06 13.35 -30.72
N GLY A 430 -17.93 14.44 -31.50
CA GLY A 430 -18.97 15.47 -31.63
C GLY A 430 -20.34 14.97 -32.11
N GLY A 431 -20.40 13.82 -32.81
CA GLY A 431 -21.65 13.16 -33.21
C GLY A 431 -22.43 12.53 -32.05
N VAL A 432 -21.74 12.03 -31.02
CA VAL A 432 -22.33 11.26 -29.91
C VAL A 432 -23.34 12.09 -29.13
N ILE A 433 -23.03 13.36 -28.86
CA ILE A 433 -23.95 14.22 -28.09
C ILE A 433 -25.23 14.50 -28.87
N ARG A 434 -25.15 14.67 -30.19
CA ARG A 434 -26.33 14.91 -31.03
C ARG A 434 -27.26 13.69 -31.01
N ASP A 435 -26.70 12.49 -31.08
CA ASP A 435 -27.46 11.24 -31.00
C ASP A 435 -28.12 11.05 -29.63
N VAL A 436 -27.38 11.33 -28.54
CA VAL A 436 -27.92 11.30 -27.18
C VAL A 436 -29.05 12.32 -27.01
N ILE A 437 -28.88 13.54 -27.51
CA ILE A 437 -29.92 14.58 -27.47
C ILE A 437 -31.17 14.14 -28.24
N TRP A 438 -30.99 13.49 -29.40
CA TRP A 438 -32.09 12.97 -30.19
C TRP A 438 -32.85 11.86 -29.44
N GLU A 439 -32.15 10.86 -28.89
CA GLU A 439 -32.77 9.79 -28.11
C GLU A 439 -33.50 10.30 -26.87
N LEU A 440 -32.90 11.24 -26.14
CA LEU A 440 -33.54 11.88 -24.99
C LEU A 440 -34.78 12.68 -25.41
N ARG A 441 -34.76 13.33 -26.58
CA ARG A 441 -35.93 14.03 -27.13
C ARG A 441 -37.05 13.05 -27.46
N VAL A 442 -36.73 11.88 -28.04
CA VAL A 442 -37.69 10.80 -28.29
C VAL A 442 -38.30 10.29 -26.98
N LEU A 443 -37.47 10.04 -25.96
CA LEU A 443 -37.93 9.64 -24.62
C LEU A 443 -38.80 10.68 -23.93
N SER A 444 -38.57 11.99 -24.18
CA SER A 444 -39.41 13.07 -23.65
C SER A 444 -40.71 13.32 -24.43
N SER A 445 -40.90 12.68 -25.58
CA SER A 445 -42.05 12.90 -26.46
C SER A 445 -43.31 12.19 -25.94
N ALA A 446 -44.51 12.65 -26.37
CA ALA A 446 -45.79 12.09 -25.92
C ALA A 446 -46.03 10.63 -26.31
N HIS A 447 -45.25 10.10 -27.27
CA HIS A 447 -45.37 8.75 -27.81
C HIS A 447 -44.23 7.81 -27.35
N GLY A 448 -43.40 8.22 -26.39
CA GLY A 448 -42.32 7.39 -25.83
C GLY A 448 -42.88 6.23 -24.98
N THR A 449 -42.98 5.04 -25.56
CA THR A 449 -43.55 3.85 -24.91
C THR A 449 -42.51 2.96 -24.20
N THR A 450 -41.21 3.25 -24.33
CA THR A 450 -40.12 2.42 -23.79
C THR A 450 -39.97 2.59 -22.27
N LYS A 451 -39.96 1.47 -21.54
CA LYS A 451 -39.53 1.44 -20.13
C LYS A 451 -38.03 1.76 -20.08
N THR A 452 -37.65 2.75 -19.29
CA THR A 452 -36.25 3.17 -19.16
C THR A 452 -35.47 2.27 -18.19
N GLY A 453 -36.17 1.47 -17.38
CA GLY A 453 -35.57 0.62 -16.35
C GLY A 453 -35.29 1.38 -15.05
N PHE A 454 -35.62 2.68 -14.99
CA PHE A 454 -35.48 3.53 -13.82
C PHE A 454 -36.85 3.76 -13.19
N TYR A 455 -37.08 3.17 -12.01
CA TYR A 455 -38.39 3.12 -11.35
C TYR A 455 -39.07 4.49 -11.24
N TYR A 456 -38.41 5.53 -10.70
CA TYR A 456 -39.04 6.85 -10.51
C TYR A 456 -39.23 7.62 -11.82
N VAL A 457 -38.36 7.38 -12.82
CA VAL A 457 -38.53 7.98 -14.16
C VAL A 457 -39.75 7.37 -14.85
N ASP A 458 -39.90 6.05 -14.74
CA ASP A 458 -41.01 5.31 -15.33
C ASP A 458 -42.34 5.52 -14.58
N SER A 459 -42.32 5.70 -13.26
CA SER A 459 -43.52 5.92 -12.44
C SER A 459 -44.00 7.38 -12.43
N ASN A 460 -43.10 8.36 -12.54
CA ASN A 460 -43.41 9.80 -12.50
C ASN A 460 -43.18 10.50 -13.86
N ARG A 461 -43.66 9.91 -14.96
CA ARG A 461 -43.44 10.38 -16.35
C ARG A 461 -43.66 11.88 -16.62
N PRO A 462 -44.77 12.54 -16.19
CA PRO A 462 -44.97 13.96 -16.48
C PRO A 462 -43.92 14.85 -15.81
N THR A 463 -43.51 14.53 -14.59
CA THR A 463 -42.46 15.24 -13.84
C THR A 463 -41.07 14.94 -14.40
N ALA A 464 -40.82 13.68 -14.78
CA ALA A 464 -39.58 13.24 -15.41
C ALA A 464 -39.35 13.95 -16.76
N LYS A 465 -40.40 14.10 -17.58
CA LYS A 465 -40.36 14.84 -18.85
C LYS A 465 -39.91 16.30 -18.66
N GLY A 466 -40.42 16.97 -17.63
CA GLY A 466 -40.01 18.34 -17.31
C GLY A 466 -38.53 18.45 -16.91
N LEU A 467 -38.01 17.45 -16.19
CA LEU A 467 -36.58 17.39 -15.80
C LEU A 467 -35.67 17.07 -16.99
N LEU A 468 -36.04 16.09 -17.81
CA LEU A 468 -35.33 15.71 -19.03
C LEU A 468 -35.24 16.89 -20.00
N ASN A 469 -36.34 17.62 -20.22
CA ASN A 469 -36.34 18.82 -21.06
C ASN A 469 -35.38 19.91 -20.57
N ARG A 470 -35.27 20.11 -19.24
CA ARG A 470 -34.31 21.08 -18.68
C ARG A 470 -32.86 20.64 -18.87
N LEU A 471 -32.57 19.35 -18.75
CA LEU A 471 -31.23 18.81 -19.00
C LEU A 471 -30.87 18.86 -20.48
N LEU A 472 -31.80 18.49 -21.35
CA LEU A 472 -31.70 18.63 -22.81
C LEU A 472 -31.35 20.05 -23.21
N MET A 473 -32.08 21.05 -22.71
CA MET A 473 -31.79 22.47 -23.01
C MET A 473 -30.40 22.91 -22.54
N ARG A 474 -29.91 22.37 -21.41
CA ARG A 474 -28.55 22.65 -20.93
C ARG A 474 -27.49 21.98 -21.80
N MET A 475 -27.73 20.74 -22.23
CA MET A 475 -26.80 20.04 -23.14
C MET A 475 -26.74 20.71 -24.51
N VAL A 476 -27.88 21.13 -25.07
CA VAL A 476 -27.93 21.87 -26.35
C VAL A 476 -27.13 23.17 -26.27
N ARG A 477 -27.23 23.93 -25.18
CA ARG A 477 -26.46 25.17 -24.95
C ARG A 477 -24.95 24.97 -24.75
N GLN A 478 -24.49 23.75 -24.52
CA GLN A 478 -23.07 23.43 -24.36
C GLN A 478 -22.47 22.89 -25.66
N VAL A 479 -23.31 22.63 -26.67
CA VAL A 479 -22.94 22.03 -27.97
C VAL A 479 -23.06 23.07 -29.10
N VAL A 480 -24.03 23.98 -28.99
CA VAL A 480 -24.17 25.21 -29.81
C VAL A 480 -23.41 26.32 -29.12
#